data_AF-A0A347WJW2-F1
#
_entry.id   AF-A0A347WJW2-F1
#
_cell.length_a   1.000
_cell.length_b   1.000
_cell.length_c   1.000
_cell.angle_alpha   90.00
_cell.angle_beta   90.00
_cell.angle_gamma   90.00
#
_symmetry.space_group_name_H-M   'P 1'
#
loop_
_entity.id
_entity.type
_entity.pdbx_description
1 polymer ?
#
loop_
_entity_poly.entity_id
_entity_poly.type
_entity_poly.pdbx_seq_one_letter_code
_entity_poly.pdbx_strand_id
1 'polypeptide(L)'
;MAIVNLANTLNPYLTEEIRQTASRYELILSGTREFLAQKAMPYQLTMNLFGHILGDYYGKTCLGAEGRADIAQMVHEIIRIYEERLQANDWLSQETIQQAIHKLESMAIQVGYPDEISPVQLEVSTDPEATFFRNTLDNLTHLAKLNYSQYGDKVDRTQWDASPAMVNTFYNPLLSTIVFPAGILQAPFYSLAQSDSANCGGIGTIIAHEITHAFDNNGAQFDEYGNLANWWSEADYQAFQEQTQAMIEQFDGVPSQGGKANGELTVSENIADNGGLAAALKATSALDQPDYEAFFVKWAHIWHNLLRMKWPAYFFKWMFMPLAMCG
;
A
#
# COMPACT_ATOMS: atom_id res chain seq x y z
N MET A 1 25.83 -3.19 19.68
CA MET A 1 24.73 -2.84 18.76
C MET A 1 23.39 -2.63 19.47
N ALA A 2 22.96 -3.51 20.40
CA ALA A 2 21.65 -3.39 21.08
C ALA A 2 21.38 -2.02 21.76
N ILE A 3 22.33 -1.46 22.51
CA ILE A 3 22.13 -0.17 23.22
C ILE A 3 21.93 1.00 22.24
N VAL A 4 22.70 1.04 21.15
CA VAL A 4 22.59 2.10 20.13
C VAL A 4 21.24 2.03 19.42
N ASN A 5 20.78 0.81 19.07
CA ASN A 5 19.48 0.63 18.44
C ASN A 5 18.33 1.00 19.37
N LEU A 6 18.42 0.65 20.65
CA LEU A 6 17.42 1.05 21.65
C LEU A 6 17.37 2.57 21.81
N ALA A 7 18.53 3.23 21.90
CA ALA A 7 18.61 4.68 21.98
C ALA A 7 18.01 5.35 20.74
N ASN A 8 18.31 4.83 19.54
CA ASN A 8 17.72 5.32 18.29
C ASN A 8 16.19 5.07 18.24
N THR A 9 15.69 3.96 18.79
CA THR A 9 14.25 3.68 18.82
C THR A 9 13.50 4.64 19.74
N LEU A 10 14.10 4.98 20.89
CA LEU A 10 13.45 5.81 21.91
C LEU A 10 13.67 7.31 21.71
N ASN A 11 14.62 7.72 20.85
CA ASN A 11 14.96 9.12 20.62
C ASN A 11 13.76 10.06 20.34
N PRO A 12 12.71 9.64 19.59
CA PRO A 12 11.60 10.54 19.27
C PRO A 12 10.80 10.99 20.49
N TYR A 13 10.94 10.28 21.62
CA TYR A 13 10.20 10.51 22.86
C TYR A 13 11.02 11.22 23.94
N LEU A 14 12.24 11.64 23.61
CA LEU A 14 13.17 12.31 24.51
C LEU A 14 13.22 13.82 24.23
N THR A 15 14.25 14.50 24.74
CA THR A 15 14.43 15.94 24.50
C THR A 15 14.67 16.24 23.03
N GLU A 16 14.31 17.46 22.63
CA GLU A 16 14.51 17.95 21.26
C GLU A 16 15.98 17.85 20.80
N GLU A 17 16.93 18.12 21.70
CA GLU A 17 18.37 18.00 21.42
C GLU A 17 18.76 16.57 21.03
N ILE A 18 18.28 15.57 21.77
CA ILE A 18 18.56 14.15 21.51
C ILE A 18 17.93 13.73 20.19
N ARG A 19 16.66 14.09 19.96
CA ARG A 19 15.95 13.81 18.72
C ARG A 19 16.69 14.37 17.51
N GLN A 20 17.03 15.67 17.55
CA GLN A 20 17.77 16.31 16.46
C GLN A 20 19.13 15.63 16.24
N THR A 21 19.85 15.29 17.30
CA THR A 21 21.15 14.60 17.20
C THR A 21 21.01 13.25 16.51
N ALA A 22 20.02 12.45 16.90
CA ALA A 22 19.76 11.13 16.32
C ALA A 22 19.29 11.23 14.85
N SER A 23 18.48 12.23 14.50
CA SER A 23 17.98 12.43 13.14
C SER A 23 19.04 12.92 12.15
N ARG A 24 20.21 13.43 12.57
CA ARG A 24 21.23 13.98 11.65
C ARG A 24 21.64 13.01 10.55
N TYR A 25 21.78 11.73 10.88
CA TYR A 25 22.14 10.71 9.92
C TYR A 25 21.05 10.56 8.84
N GLU A 26 19.79 10.52 9.24
CA GLU A 26 18.64 10.44 8.34
C GLU A 26 18.47 11.70 7.48
N LEU A 27 18.76 12.89 8.02
CA LEU A 27 18.79 14.13 7.23
C LEU A 27 19.88 14.07 6.15
N ILE A 28 21.07 13.55 6.47
CA ILE A 28 22.16 13.39 5.49
C ILE A 28 21.75 12.42 4.39
N LEU A 29 21.15 11.29 4.75
CA LEU A 29 20.67 10.29 3.80
C LEU A 29 19.57 10.87 2.90
N SER A 30 18.53 11.47 3.48
CA SER A 30 17.39 12.05 2.75
C SER A 30 17.71 13.34 1.98
N GLY A 31 18.85 13.99 2.27
CA GLY A 31 19.16 15.32 1.72
C GLY A 31 18.26 16.44 2.28
N THR A 32 17.53 16.17 3.36
CA THR A 32 16.70 17.14 4.07
C THR A 32 17.57 18.12 4.84
N ARG A 33 17.26 19.43 4.76
CA ARG A 33 18.10 20.49 5.35
C ARG A 33 17.71 20.86 6.78
N GLU A 34 16.47 20.61 7.15
CA GLU A 34 15.90 21.03 8.43
C GLU A 34 15.25 19.83 9.13
N PHE A 35 15.32 19.82 10.45
CA PHE A 35 14.62 18.81 11.24
C PHE A 35 13.11 19.00 11.09
N LEU A 36 12.35 17.91 11.20
CA LEU A 36 10.91 18.01 11.38
C LEU A 36 10.62 18.96 12.54
N ALA A 37 9.73 19.93 12.30
CA ALA A 37 9.42 20.96 13.28
C ALA A 37 8.88 20.32 14.56
N GLN A 38 9.36 20.75 15.73
CA GLN A 38 8.94 20.19 17.01
C GLN A 38 7.42 20.21 17.20
N LYS A 39 6.73 21.24 16.70
CA LYS A 39 5.27 21.35 16.74
C LYS A 39 4.51 20.25 15.97
N ALA A 40 5.15 19.56 15.03
CA ALA A 40 4.56 18.45 14.28
C ALA A 40 4.72 17.11 15.01
N MET A 41 5.65 17.01 15.97
CA MET A 41 5.94 15.77 16.70
C MET A 41 4.74 15.25 17.50
N PRO A 42 3.99 16.07 18.27
CA PRO A 42 2.85 15.56 19.04
C PRO A 42 1.83 14.83 18.16
N TYR A 43 1.55 15.36 16.96
CA TYR A 43 0.65 14.70 16.00
C TYR A 43 1.20 13.35 15.56
N GLN A 44 2.44 13.27 15.10
CA GLN A 44 3.03 12.03 14.60
C GLN A 44 3.10 10.95 15.68
N LEU A 45 3.54 11.30 16.89
CA LEU A 45 3.65 10.34 17.99
C LEU A 45 2.27 9.87 18.48
N THR A 46 1.27 10.75 18.46
CA THR A 46 -0.11 10.37 18.77
C THR A 46 -0.67 9.43 17.70
N MET A 47 -0.48 9.72 16.42
CA MET A 47 -0.93 8.84 15.32
C MET A 47 -0.22 7.49 15.33
N ASN A 48 1.05 7.41 15.75
CA ASN A 48 1.75 6.14 15.86
C ASN A 48 1.13 5.20 16.90
N LEU A 49 0.55 5.75 17.98
CA LEU A 49 0.01 4.95 19.08
C LEU A 49 -1.52 4.79 19.01
N PHE A 50 -2.23 5.86 18.67
CA PHE A 50 -3.70 5.92 18.62
C PHE A 50 -4.24 5.93 17.19
N GLY A 51 -3.39 5.63 16.20
CA GLY A 51 -3.72 5.78 14.78
C GLY A 51 -4.94 5.00 14.32
N HIS A 52 -5.19 3.81 14.86
CA HIS A 52 -6.38 3.04 14.49
C HIS A 52 -7.67 3.69 15.00
N ILE A 53 -7.68 4.17 16.24
CA ILE A 53 -8.83 4.84 16.84
C ILE A 53 -9.11 6.18 16.15
N LEU A 54 -8.08 7.01 16.01
CA LEU A 54 -8.20 8.31 15.34
C LEU A 54 -8.50 8.15 13.84
N GLY A 55 -7.94 7.11 13.23
CA GLY A 55 -8.20 6.75 11.84
C GLY A 55 -9.64 6.34 11.62
N ASP A 56 -10.20 5.46 12.47
CA ASP A 56 -11.61 5.06 12.37
C ASP A 56 -12.54 6.28 12.41
N TYR A 57 -12.31 7.19 13.37
CA TYR A 57 -13.05 8.45 13.44
C TYR A 57 -12.88 9.30 12.16
N TYR A 58 -11.64 9.44 11.66
CA TYR A 58 -11.35 10.15 10.42
C TYR A 58 -12.10 9.54 9.23
N GLY A 59 -12.05 8.22 9.06
CA GLY A 59 -12.70 7.53 7.95
C GLY A 59 -14.21 7.70 7.97
N LYS A 60 -14.84 7.50 9.13
CA LYS A 60 -16.29 7.71 9.31
C LYS A 60 -16.73 9.14 9.04
N THR A 61 -15.89 10.12 9.35
CA THR A 61 -16.21 11.55 9.21
C THR A 61 -15.92 12.09 7.82
N CYS A 62 -14.78 11.73 7.23
CA CYS A 62 -14.26 12.34 6.00
C CYS A 62 -14.63 11.56 4.75
N LEU A 63 -14.60 10.22 4.79
CA LEU A 63 -15.05 9.38 3.67
C LEU A 63 -16.55 9.08 3.78
N GLY A 64 -17.02 8.82 5.01
CA GLY A 64 -18.42 8.49 5.27
C GLY A 64 -18.85 7.13 4.70
N ALA A 65 -20.13 6.82 4.81
CA ALA A 65 -20.69 5.57 4.30
C ALA A 65 -20.84 5.58 2.77
N GLU A 66 -21.15 6.74 2.19
CA GLU A 66 -21.32 6.92 0.74
C GLU A 66 -20.01 6.68 -0.01
N GLY A 67 -18.92 7.35 0.37
CA GLY A 67 -17.62 7.13 -0.25
C GLY A 67 -17.08 5.72 -0.04
N ARG A 68 -17.35 5.09 1.12
CA ARG A 68 -17.00 3.69 1.36
C ARG A 68 -17.74 2.74 0.42
N ALA A 69 -19.04 2.98 0.19
CA ALA A 69 -19.85 2.17 -0.70
C ALA A 69 -19.44 2.32 -2.18
N ASP A 70 -19.16 3.56 -2.62
CA ASP A 70 -18.72 3.85 -3.99
C ASP A 70 -17.37 3.19 -4.31
N ILE A 71 -16.40 3.27 -3.39
CA ILE A 71 -15.12 2.58 -3.55
C ILE A 71 -15.30 1.06 -3.52
N ALA A 72 -16.14 0.51 -2.64
CA ALA A 72 -16.40 -0.93 -2.61
C ALA A 72 -16.99 -1.42 -3.95
N GLN A 73 -17.91 -0.65 -4.54
CA GLN A 73 -18.44 -0.95 -5.87
C GLN A 73 -17.33 -0.95 -6.92
N MET A 74 -16.47 0.08 -6.95
CA MET A 74 -15.36 0.16 -7.89
C MET A 74 -14.38 -1.02 -7.78
N VAL A 75 -14.08 -1.46 -6.55
CA VAL A 75 -13.23 -2.65 -6.33
C VAL A 75 -13.86 -3.89 -6.96
N HIS A 76 -15.16 -4.12 -6.75
CA HIS A 76 -15.86 -5.26 -7.35
C HIS A 76 -15.91 -5.18 -8.89
N GLU A 77 -16.06 -3.99 -9.46
CA GLU A 77 -16.02 -3.80 -10.91
C GLU A 77 -14.65 -4.11 -11.50
N ILE A 78 -13.57 -3.68 -10.83
CA ILE A 78 -12.20 -3.99 -11.25
C ILE A 78 -11.90 -5.49 -11.10
N ILE A 79 -12.35 -6.13 -10.02
CA ILE A 79 -12.25 -7.59 -9.86
C ILE A 79 -12.91 -8.31 -11.04
N ARG A 80 -14.14 -7.94 -11.40
CA ARG A 80 -14.82 -8.52 -12.56
C ARG A 80 -14.01 -8.36 -13.86
N ILE A 81 -13.35 -7.21 -14.04
CA ILE A 81 -12.48 -6.96 -15.20
C ILE A 81 -11.26 -7.88 -15.18
N TYR A 82 -10.67 -8.17 -14.03
CA TYR A 82 -9.60 -9.17 -13.93
C TYR A 82 -10.09 -10.57 -14.30
N GLU A 83 -11.28 -10.97 -13.85
CA GLU A 83 -11.89 -12.26 -14.25
C GLU A 83 -12.06 -12.34 -15.77
N GLU A 84 -12.63 -11.31 -16.40
CA GLU A 84 -12.81 -11.23 -17.85
C GLU A 84 -11.45 -11.33 -18.59
N ARG A 85 -10.42 -10.66 -18.07
CA ARG A 85 -9.07 -10.68 -18.65
C ARG A 85 -8.39 -12.04 -18.49
N LEU A 86 -8.57 -12.72 -17.36
CA LEU A 86 -8.07 -14.06 -17.11
C LEU A 86 -8.76 -15.07 -18.03
N GLN A 87 -10.08 -14.97 -18.21
CA GLN A 87 -10.84 -15.84 -19.12
C GLN A 87 -10.45 -15.65 -20.59
N ALA A 88 -10.08 -14.44 -20.98
CA ALA A 88 -9.61 -14.12 -22.33
C ALA A 88 -8.10 -14.35 -22.55
N ASN A 89 -7.37 -14.80 -21.54
CA ASN A 89 -5.94 -15.06 -21.62
C ASN A 89 -5.65 -16.25 -22.56
N ASP A 90 -4.63 -16.11 -23.39
CA ASP A 90 -4.29 -17.07 -24.45
C ASP A 90 -2.95 -17.81 -24.22
N TRP A 91 -2.22 -17.47 -23.16
CA TRP A 91 -0.94 -18.08 -22.82
C TRP A 91 -0.98 -18.96 -21.56
N LEU A 92 -2.02 -18.83 -20.74
CA LEU A 92 -2.29 -19.69 -19.59
C LEU A 92 -3.18 -20.88 -19.97
N SER A 93 -2.89 -22.03 -19.37
CA SER A 93 -3.83 -23.15 -19.37
C SER A 93 -5.13 -22.81 -18.63
N GLN A 94 -6.21 -23.50 -19.00
CA GLN A 94 -7.52 -23.34 -18.34
C GLN A 94 -7.48 -23.70 -16.84
N GLU A 95 -6.59 -24.61 -16.43
CA GLU A 95 -6.40 -24.98 -15.03
C GLU A 95 -5.82 -23.81 -14.23
N THR A 96 -4.74 -23.20 -14.71
CA THR A 96 -4.12 -22.04 -14.05
C THR A 96 -5.04 -20.82 -14.05
N ILE A 97 -5.82 -20.61 -15.12
CA ILE A 97 -6.85 -19.56 -15.16
C ILE A 97 -7.90 -19.76 -14.05
N GLN A 98 -8.39 -20.99 -13.85
CA GLN A 98 -9.36 -21.27 -12.79
C GLN A 98 -8.78 -21.04 -11.39
N GLN A 99 -7.52 -21.41 -11.15
CA GLN A 99 -6.85 -21.12 -9.88
C GLN A 99 -6.69 -19.61 -9.66
N ALA A 100 -6.30 -18.87 -10.68
CA ALA A 100 -6.17 -17.42 -10.60
C ALA A 100 -7.51 -16.73 -10.30
N ILE A 101 -8.61 -17.17 -10.93
CA ILE A 101 -9.96 -16.69 -10.65
C ILE A 101 -10.36 -17.05 -9.21
N HIS A 102 -10.12 -18.29 -8.75
CA HIS A 102 -10.46 -18.69 -7.39
C HIS A 102 -9.75 -17.83 -6.34
N LYS A 103 -8.46 -17.52 -6.57
CA LYS A 103 -7.68 -16.62 -5.74
C LYS A 103 -8.26 -15.21 -5.71
N LEU A 104 -8.67 -14.69 -6.86
CA LEU A 104 -9.29 -13.37 -6.99
C LEU A 104 -10.63 -13.29 -6.25
N GLU A 105 -11.51 -14.29 -6.41
CA GLU A 105 -12.81 -14.38 -5.75
C GLU A 105 -12.69 -14.51 -4.22
N SER A 106 -11.63 -15.18 -3.75
CA SER A 106 -11.38 -15.42 -2.32
C SER A 106 -10.69 -14.26 -1.61
N MET A 107 -10.24 -13.24 -2.36
CA MET A 107 -9.52 -12.10 -1.82
C MET A 107 -10.42 -11.28 -0.88
N ALA A 108 -9.93 -11.02 0.33
CA ALA A 108 -10.62 -10.15 1.27
C ALA A 108 -10.39 -8.68 0.91
N ILE A 109 -11.42 -7.85 1.11
CA ILE A 109 -11.41 -6.43 0.73
C ILE A 109 -11.70 -5.60 1.98
N GLN A 110 -10.78 -4.71 2.34
CA GLN A 110 -10.92 -3.77 3.45
C GLN A 110 -10.98 -2.33 2.90
N VAL A 111 -12.13 -1.66 3.03
CA VAL A 111 -12.35 -0.31 2.45
C VAL A 111 -12.64 0.73 3.51
N GLY A 112 -11.88 1.81 3.50
CA GLY A 112 -12.06 3.00 4.32
C GLY A 112 -11.62 2.79 5.77
N TYR A 113 -12.45 2.09 6.54
CA TYR A 113 -12.32 1.91 7.98
C TYR A 113 -12.99 0.59 8.41
N PRO A 114 -12.57 -0.02 9.54
CA PRO A 114 -13.18 -1.25 10.02
C PRO A 114 -14.63 -1.03 10.48
N ASP A 115 -15.44 -2.08 10.44
CA ASP A 115 -16.77 -2.05 11.07
C ASP A 115 -16.64 -1.95 12.59
N GLU A 116 -15.67 -2.68 13.16
CA GLU A 116 -15.32 -2.65 14.57
C GLU A 116 -13.80 -2.54 14.74
N ILE A 117 -13.35 -1.67 15.66
CA ILE A 117 -11.93 -1.54 15.99
C ILE A 117 -11.49 -2.80 16.74
N SER A 118 -10.35 -3.38 16.34
CA SER A 118 -9.79 -4.56 17.00
C SER A 118 -9.62 -4.32 18.51
N PRO A 119 -9.99 -5.27 19.38
CA PRO A 119 -9.81 -5.14 20.82
C PRO A 119 -8.36 -4.78 21.20
N VAL A 120 -7.37 -5.36 20.50
CA VAL A 120 -5.94 -5.08 20.74
C VAL A 120 -5.62 -3.59 20.52
N GLN A 121 -6.27 -2.95 19.56
CA GLN A 121 -6.07 -1.51 19.26
C GLN A 121 -6.76 -0.60 20.28
N LEU A 122 -7.67 -1.12 21.11
CA LEU A 122 -8.34 -0.37 22.18
C LEU A 122 -7.59 -0.42 23.52
N GLU A 123 -6.55 -1.26 23.62
CA GLU A 123 -5.75 -1.42 24.85
C GLU A 123 -4.74 -0.28 25.09
N VAL A 124 -4.67 0.70 24.20
CA VAL A 124 -3.84 1.91 24.38
C VAL A 124 -4.49 2.88 25.36
N SER A 125 -3.69 3.46 26.27
CA SER A 125 -4.20 4.34 27.31
C SER A 125 -3.20 5.43 27.71
N THR A 126 -3.67 6.45 28.44
CA THR A 126 -2.82 7.55 28.95
C THR A 126 -3.09 7.79 30.43
N ASP A 127 -2.02 7.90 31.22
CA ASP A 127 -2.07 8.36 32.61
C ASP A 127 -1.69 9.86 32.67
N PRO A 128 -2.60 10.77 33.07
CA PRO A 128 -2.32 12.20 33.13
C PRO A 128 -1.25 12.57 34.16
N GLU A 129 -0.98 11.72 35.15
CA GLU A 129 0.06 11.95 36.17
C GLU A 129 1.44 11.45 35.74
N ALA A 130 1.50 10.61 34.69
CA ALA A 130 2.74 10.07 34.16
C ALA A 130 3.42 11.03 33.18
N THR A 131 4.76 10.94 33.10
CA THR A 131 5.50 11.67 32.06
C THR A 131 5.17 11.12 30.67
N PHE A 132 5.32 11.95 29.63
CA PHE A 132 5.13 11.52 28.23
C PHE A 132 5.95 10.28 27.87
N PHE A 133 7.22 10.24 28.29
CA PHE A 133 8.10 9.10 28.07
C PHE A 133 7.58 7.84 28.77
N ARG A 134 7.08 7.98 30.01
CA ARG A 134 6.54 6.85 30.76
C ARG A 134 5.27 6.30 30.11
N ASN A 135 4.32 7.17 29.77
CA ASN A 135 3.11 6.80 29.03
C ASN A 135 3.44 6.05 27.74
N THR A 136 4.39 6.56 26.97
CA THR A 136 4.81 5.91 25.72
C THR A 136 5.41 4.53 25.98
N LEU A 137 6.37 4.44 26.90
CA LEU A 137 7.08 3.18 27.17
C LEU A 137 6.14 2.10 27.70
N ASP A 138 5.19 2.47 28.56
CA ASP A 138 4.20 1.55 29.10
C ASP A 138 3.30 1.00 27.99
N ASN A 139 2.82 1.85 27.08
CA ASN A 139 2.02 1.42 25.93
C ASN A 139 2.83 0.53 24.97
N LEU A 140 4.04 0.92 24.59
CA LEU A 140 4.90 0.11 23.71
C LEU A 140 5.18 -1.28 24.32
N THR A 141 5.43 -1.33 25.62
CA THR A 141 5.66 -2.59 26.34
C THR A 141 4.39 -3.43 26.41
N HIS A 142 3.24 -2.79 26.63
CA HIS A 142 1.95 -3.47 26.70
C HIS A 142 1.55 -4.08 25.35
N LEU A 143 1.60 -3.29 24.27
CA LEU A 143 1.31 -3.75 22.91
C LEU A 143 2.25 -4.88 22.48
N ALA A 144 3.54 -4.79 22.82
CA ALA A 144 4.48 -5.88 22.56
C ALA A 144 4.06 -7.19 23.29
N LYS A 145 3.64 -7.11 24.55
CA LYS A 145 3.14 -8.27 25.30
C LYS A 145 1.86 -8.85 24.70
N LEU A 146 0.92 -8.00 24.28
CA LEU A 146 -0.31 -8.42 23.61
C LEU A 146 -0.04 -9.12 22.27
N ASN A 147 0.94 -8.62 21.51
CA ASN A 147 1.36 -9.29 20.29
C ASN A 147 1.95 -10.68 20.58
N TYR A 148 2.81 -10.78 21.59
CA TYR A 148 3.37 -12.08 21.98
C TYR A 148 2.34 -13.04 22.59
N SER A 149 1.29 -12.55 23.24
CA SER A 149 0.26 -13.42 23.83
C SER A 149 -0.59 -14.14 22.78
N GLN A 150 -0.61 -13.64 21.54
CA GLN A 150 -1.30 -14.28 20.41
C GLN A 150 -0.50 -15.46 19.81
N TYR A 151 0.70 -15.73 20.32
CA TYR A 151 1.49 -16.86 19.83
C TYR A 151 0.78 -18.20 20.09
N GLY A 152 0.50 -18.93 19.02
CA GLY A 152 -0.21 -20.21 19.05
C GLY A 152 -1.71 -20.10 18.79
N ASP A 153 -2.26 -18.89 18.75
CA ASP A 153 -3.64 -18.65 18.34
C ASP A 153 -3.78 -18.70 16.82
N LYS A 154 -5.02 -18.86 16.35
CA LYS A 154 -5.33 -18.71 14.92
C LYS A 154 -5.22 -17.24 14.52
N VAL A 155 -4.70 -17.00 13.32
CA VAL A 155 -4.63 -15.66 12.74
C VAL A 155 -6.04 -15.09 12.58
N ASP A 156 -6.29 -13.91 13.14
CA ASP A 156 -7.49 -13.14 12.89
C ASP A 156 -7.35 -12.39 11.55
N ARG A 157 -8.00 -12.92 10.51
CA ARG A 157 -7.95 -12.35 9.15
C ARG A 157 -8.85 -11.11 9.00
N THR A 158 -9.60 -10.73 10.03
CA THR A 158 -10.44 -9.51 10.02
C THR A 158 -9.70 -8.28 10.55
N GLN A 159 -8.52 -8.49 11.14
CA GLN A 159 -7.70 -7.41 11.67
C GLN A 159 -7.19 -6.49 10.55
N TRP A 160 -7.18 -5.19 10.84
CA TRP A 160 -6.58 -4.19 9.98
C TRP A 160 -5.12 -3.97 10.38
N ASP A 161 -4.22 -4.15 9.42
CA ASP A 161 -2.77 -3.95 9.58
C ASP A 161 -2.35 -2.48 9.47
N ALA A 162 -3.27 -1.59 9.07
CA ALA A 162 -3.03 -0.16 8.92
C ALA A 162 -4.10 0.71 9.57
N SER A 163 -3.68 1.88 10.02
CA SER A 163 -4.60 2.94 10.44
C SER A 163 -5.47 3.36 9.25
N PRO A 164 -6.80 3.54 9.44
CA PRO A 164 -7.66 4.09 8.40
C PRO A 164 -7.26 5.51 7.92
N ALA A 165 -6.48 6.27 8.69
CA ALA A 165 -5.96 7.59 8.30
C ALA A 165 -4.65 7.52 7.49
N MET A 166 -4.10 6.33 7.24
CA MET A 166 -2.92 6.16 6.41
C MET A 166 -3.21 6.59 4.96
N VAL A 167 -2.28 7.33 4.36
CA VAL A 167 -2.34 7.67 2.93
C VAL A 167 -1.49 6.67 2.18
N ASN A 168 -2.00 5.46 2.05
CA ASN A 168 -1.37 4.38 1.30
C ASN A 168 -2.40 3.28 1.00
N THR A 169 -2.02 2.30 0.19
CA THR A 169 -2.72 1.03 -0.06
C THR A 169 -1.71 -0.11 -0.03
N PHE A 170 -2.19 -1.33 0.14
CA PHE A 170 -1.34 -2.52 0.03
C PHE A 170 -2.16 -3.79 -0.14
N TYR A 171 -1.56 -4.76 -0.81
CA TYR A 171 -1.91 -6.17 -0.78
C TYR A 171 -1.07 -6.94 0.24
N ASN A 172 -1.73 -7.71 1.11
CA ASN A 172 -1.09 -8.64 2.02
C ASN A 172 -1.22 -10.08 1.49
N PRO A 173 -0.13 -10.69 0.95
CA PRO A 173 -0.18 -12.05 0.41
C PRO A 173 -0.47 -13.12 1.46
N LEU A 174 -0.07 -12.93 2.72
CA LEU A 174 -0.28 -13.90 3.79
C LEU A 174 -1.74 -13.97 4.24
N LEU A 175 -2.49 -12.89 4.03
CA LEU A 175 -3.91 -12.82 4.34
C LEU A 175 -4.79 -12.90 3.09
N SER A 176 -4.21 -12.84 1.89
CA SER A 176 -4.93 -12.62 0.63
C SER A 176 -5.93 -11.46 0.76
N THR A 177 -5.43 -10.29 1.18
CA THR A 177 -6.27 -9.13 1.52
C THR A 177 -5.74 -7.86 0.85
N ILE A 178 -6.63 -7.08 0.24
CA ILE A 178 -6.35 -5.71 -0.21
C ILE A 178 -6.95 -4.69 0.75
N VAL A 179 -6.17 -3.68 1.12
CA VAL A 179 -6.55 -2.66 2.11
C VAL A 179 -6.50 -1.27 1.50
N PHE A 180 -7.62 -0.55 1.58
CA PHE A 180 -7.80 0.83 1.12
C PHE A 180 -8.20 1.74 2.29
N PRO A 181 -7.26 2.17 3.15
CA PRO A 181 -7.52 3.14 4.20
C PRO A 181 -8.22 4.41 3.70
N ALA A 182 -9.11 4.99 4.49
CA ALA A 182 -9.81 6.23 4.14
C ALA A 182 -8.87 7.40 3.82
N GLY A 183 -7.65 7.42 4.36
CA GLY A 183 -6.64 8.44 4.09
C GLY A 183 -6.20 8.52 2.63
N ILE A 184 -6.22 7.43 1.84
CA ILE A 184 -5.92 7.51 0.39
C ILE A 184 -7.18 7.89 -0.43
N LEU A 185 -8.37 7.68 0.12
CA LEU A 185 -9.66 7.85 -0.56
C LEU A 185 -10.12 9.31 -0.55
N GLN A 186 -9.26 10.18 -1.08
CA GLN A 186 -9.47 11.63 -1.21
C GLN A 186 -8.72 12.17 -2.43
N ALA A 187 -8.91 13.46 -2.72
CA ALA A 187 -8.18 14.11 -3.81
C ALA A 187 -6.65 14.08 -3.55
N PRO A 188 -5.81 13.87 -4.58
CA PRO A 188 -6.18 13.81 -5.99
C PRO A 188 -6.71 12.46 -6.46
N PHE A 189 -6.56 11.37 -5.70
CA PHE A 189 -6.89 10.00 -6.12
C PHE A 189 -8.39 9.81 -6.37
N TYR A 190 -9.24 10.31 -5.46
CA TYR A 190 -10.67 10.04 -5.44
C TYR A 190 -11.49 11.27 -5.06
N SER A 191 -12.68 11.39 -5.65
CA SER A 191 -13.73 12.32 -5.19
C SER A 191 -15.08 11.91 -5.76
N LEU A 192 -16.15 11.99 -4.95
CA LEU A 192 -17.52 11.88 -5.45
C LEU A 192 -17.88 12.98 -6.47
N ALA A 193 -17.12 14.07 -6.51
CA ALA A 193 -17.35 15.19 -7.42
C ALA A 193 -16.50 15.13 -8.70
N GLN A 194 -15.55 14.20 -8.83
CA GLN A 194 -14.78 14.04 -10.08
C GLN A 194 -15.47 13.02 -11.00
N SER A 195 -15.20 13.09 -12.31
CA SER A 195 -15.80 12.15 -13.26
C SER A 195 -15.35 10.71 -13.02
N ASP A 196 -16.16 9.75 -13.42
CA ASP A 196 -15.82 8.32 -13.29
C ASP A 196 -14.51 7.98 -14.00
N SER A 197 -14.27 8.53 -15.19
CA SER A 197 -12.99 8.33 -15.89
C SER A 197 -11.80 8.90 -15.11
N ALA A 198 -11.97 10.03 -14.41
CA ALA A 198 -10.94 10.53 -13.50
C ALA A 198 -10.80 9.61 -12.27
N ASN A 199 -11.89 9.16 -11.64
CA ASN A 199 -11.79 8.18 -10.54
C ASN A 199 -11.08 6.88 -10.98
N CYS A 200 -11.37 6.36 -12.17
CA CYS A 200 -10.66 5.22 -12.74
C CYS A 200 -9.16 5.53 -12.96
N GLY A 201 -8.82 6.72 -13.44
CA GLY A 201 -7.43 7.15 -13.65
C GLY A 201 -6.67 7.44 -12.35
N GLY A 202 -7.38 7.78 -11.29
CA GLY A 202 -6.86 7.97 -9.94
C GLY A 202 -6.92 6.67 -9.15
N ILE A 203 -7.86 6.60 -8.21
CA ILE A 203 -7.99 5.46 -7.29
C ILE A 203 -8.24 4.12 -8.00
N GLY A 204 -8.88 4.09 -9.17
CA GLY A 204 -9.10 2.86 -9.93
C GLY A 204 -7.80 2.19 -10.39
N THR A 205 -6.79 2.98 -10.80
CA THR A 205 -5.47 2.43 -11.15
C THR A 205 -4.74 1.87 -9.94
N ILE A 206 -4.88 2.50 -8.77
CA ILE A 206 -4.32 2.01 -7.51
C ILE A 206 -5.03 0.72 -7.06
N ILE A 207 -6.36 0.66 -7.11
CA ILE A 207 -7.12 -0.56 -6.80
C ILE A 207 -6.65 -1.72 -7.68
N ALA A 208 -6.53 -1.48 -8.98
CA ALA A 208 -6.09 -2.50 -9.93
C ALA A 208 -4.60 -2.87 -9.74
N HIS A 209 -3.74 -1.92 -9.34
CA HIS A 209 -2.36 -2.19 -8.96
C HIS A 209 -2.30 -3.16 -7.77
N GLU A 210 -3.04 -2.91 -6.70
CA GLU A 210 -3.08 -3.80 -5.53
C GLU A 210 -3.63 -5.20 -5.84
N ILE A 211 -4.64 -5.31 -6.71
CA ILE A 211 -5.13 -6.61 -7.18
C ILE A 211 -4.04 -7.34 -7.97
N THR A 212 -3.24 -6.62 -8.77
CA THR A 212 -2.15 -7.23 -9.54
C THR A 212 -1.05 -7.79 -8.65
N HIS A 213 -0.79 -7.21 -7.48
CA HIS A 213 0.16 -7.77 -6.52
C HIS A 213 -0.18 -9.19 -6.07
N ALA A 214 -1.45 -9.64 -6.18
CA ALA A 214 -1.79 -11.04 -5.97
C ALA A 214 -1.19 -11.99 -7.03
N PHE A 215 -0.75 -11.46 -8.16
CA PHE A 215 -0.26 -12.19 -9.33
C PHE A 215 1.11 -11.71 -9.82
N ASP A 216 1.78 -10.80 -9.10
CA ASP A 216 3.16 -10.41 -9.39
C ASP A 216 4.14 -11.55 -9.06
N ASN A 217 5.43 -11.36 -9.30
CA ASN A 217 6.45 -12.40 -9.10
C ASN A 217 6.57 -12.91 -7.65
N ASN A 218 6.06 -12.17 -6.66
CA ASN A 218 6.00 -12.58 -5.26
C ASN A 218 4.63 -13.17 -4.92
N GLY A 219 3.55 -12.44 -5.20
CA GLY A 219 2.18 -12.83 -4.90
C GLY A 219 1.77 -14.11 -5.62
N ALA A 220 2.28 -14.34 -6.84
CA ALA A 220 2.07 -15.57 -7.60
C ALA A 220 2.53 -16.85 -6.88
N GLN A 221 3.37 -16.75 -5.85
CA GLN A 221 3.86 -17.89 -5.08
C GLN A 221 2.89 -18.33 -3.97
N PHE A 222 1.84 -17.53 -3.72
CA PHE A 222 0.87 -17.78 -2.67
C PHE A 222 -0.47 -18.26 -3.24
N ASP A 223 -1.13 -19.18 -2.55
CA ASP A 223 -2.50 -19.60 -2.84
C ASP A 223 -3.54 -18.58 -2.32
N GLU A 224 -4.83 -18.88 -2.48
CA GLU A 224 -5.97 -18.08 -2.02
C GLU A 224 -6.04 -17.91 -0.49
N TYR A 225 -5.39 -18.79 0.26
CA TYR A 225 -5.33 -18.75 1.72
C TYR A 225 -4.09 -18.04 2.25
N GLY A 226 -3.18 -17.62 1.37
CA GLY A 226 -1.91 -17.00 1.72
C GLY A 226 -0.80 -17.97 2.13
N ASN A 227 -0.90 -19.23 1.72
CA ASN A 227 0.18 -20.20 1.89
C ASN A 227 1.12 -20.18 0.68
N LEU A 228 2.42 -20.38 0.91
CA LEU A 228 3.35 -20.69 -0.18
C LEU A 228 2.99 -22.05 -0.78
N ALA A 229 2.50 -22.05 -2.01
CA ALA A 229 2.03 -23.25 -2.70
C ALA A 229 2.24 -23.11 -4.20
N ASN A 230 2.64 -24.20 -4.86
CA ASN A 230 2.69 -24.24 -6.31
C ASN A 230 1.31 -24.63 -6.87
N TRP A 231 0.61 -23.66 -7.44
CA TRP A 231 -0.67 -23.82 -8.13
C TRP A 231 -0.55 -23.63 -9.65
N TRP A 232 0.67 -23.49 -10.16
CA TRP A 232 0.97 -23.32 -11.58
C TRP A 232 1.24 -24.66 -12.24
N SER A 233 0.86 -24.79 -13.52
CA SER A 233 1.50 -25.78 -14.39
C SER A 233 2.94 -25.34 -14.70
N GLU A 234 3.84 -26.29 -14.96
CA GLU A 234 5.23 -25.97 -15.29
C GLU A 234 5.32 -25.05 -16.53
N ALA A 235 4.54 -25.35 -17.57
CA ALA A 235 4.54 -24.55 -18.80
C ALA A 235 4.03 -23.12 -18.57
N ASP A 236 2.97 -22.95 -17.78
CA ASP A 236 2.42 -21.63 -17.46
C ASP A 236 3.39 -20.81 -16.59
N TYR A 237 4.07 -21.46 -15.64
CA TYR A 237 5.06 -20.79 -14.81
C TYR A 237 6.27 -20.33 -15.62
N GLN A 238 6.76 -21.17 -16.56
CA GLN A 238 7.83 -20.75 -17.47
C GLN A 238 7.39 -19.55 -18.34
N ALA A 239 6.19 -19.57 -18.89
CA ALA A 239 5.65 -18.43 -19.65
C ALA A 239 5.53 -17.16 -18.78
N PHE A 240 5.08 -17.30 -17.53
CA PHE A 240 5.06 -16.19 -16.56
C PHE A 240 6.46 -15.64 -16.28
N GLN A 241 7.47 -16.50 -16.14
CA GLN A 241 8.86 -16.10 -15.94
C GLN A 241 9.42 -15.36 -17.16
N GLU A 242 9.10 -15.79 -18.38
CA GLU A 242 9.48 -15.10 -19.61
C GLU A 242 8.90 -13.68 -19.68
N GLN A 243 7.61 -13.52 -19.35
CA GLN A 243 6.96 -12.21 -19.31
C GLN A 243 7.53 -11.31 -18.20
N THR A 244 7.82 -11.90 -17.03
CA THR A 244 8.50 -11.20 -15.91
C THR A 244 9.88 -10.71 -16.34
N GLN A 245 10.64 -11.54 -17.06
CA GLN A 245 11.95 -11.17 -17.57
C GLN A 245 11.88 -10.04 -18.61
N ALA A 246 10.88 -10.05 -19.49
CA ALA A 246 10.65 -8.95 -20.42
C ALA A 246 10.36 -7.62 -19.69
N MET A 247 9.61 -7.66 -18.58
CA MET A 247 9.37 -6.49 -17.74
C MET A 247 10.66 -5.99 -17.05
N ILE A 248 11.51 -6.90 -16.57
CA ILE A 248 12.83 -6.54 -16.03
C ILE A 248 13.64 -5.80 -17.09
N GLU A 249 13.75 -6.37 -18.30
CA GLU A 249 14.54 -5.80 -19.39
C GLU A 249 14.02 -4.45 -19.89
N GLN A 250 12.71 -4.22 -19.81
CA GLN A 250 12.10 -2.94 -20.17
C GLN A 250 12.55 -1.80 -19.26
N PHE A 251 12.81 -2.07 -17.98
CA PHE A 251 13.14 -1.06 -16.97
C PHE A 251 14.61 -1.03 -16.57
N ASP A 252 15.35 -2.13 -16.79
CA ASP A 252 16.74 -2.20 -16.38
C ASP A 252 17.60 -1.18 -17.12
N GLY A 253 18.40 -0.43 -16.36
CA GLY A 253 19.28 0.57 -16.95
C GLY A 253 18.62 1.90 -17.32
N VAL A 254 17.28 2.02 -17.23
CA VAL A 254 16.55 3.26 -17.59
C VAL A 254 17.08 4.43 -16.74
N PRO A 255 17.59 5.52 -17.36
CA PRO A 255 18.23 6.60 -16.60
C PRO A 255 17.21 7.44 -15.83
N SER A 256 17.26 7.41 -14.50
CA SER A 256 16.47 8.31 -13.65
C SER A 256 17.31 9.45 -13.10
N GLN A 257 16.65 10.44 -12.49
CA GLN A 257 17.31 11.43 -11.60
C GLN A 257 18.15 10.74 -10.52
N GLY A 258 17.88 9.45 -10.30
CA GLY A 258 18.52 8.61 -9.35
C GLY A 258 19.69 7.74 -9.72
N GLY A 259 20.15 7.87 -10.96
CA GLY A 259 20.95 6.84 -11.57
C GLY A 259 20.07 5.85 -12.30
N LYS A 260 20.67 4.76 -12.76
CA LYS A 260 19.97 3.77 -13.57
C LYS A 260 19.00 2.97 -12.70
N ALA A 261 17.78 2.80 -13.18
CA ALA A 261 16.83 1.87 -12.62
C ALA A 261 17.40 0.45 -12.62
N ASN A 262 17.02 -0.33 -11.61
CA ASN A 262 17.31 -1.76 -11.54
C ASN A 262 15.98 -2.49 -11.82
N GLY A 263 15.90 -3.15 -12.97
CA GLY A 263 14.68 -3.80 -13.43
C GLY A 263 14.27 -4.94 -12.51
N GLU A 264 15.24 -5.72 -12.01
CA GLU A 264 15.00 -6.84 -11.10
C GLU A 264 14.48 -6.37 -9.72
N LEU A 265 15.01 -5.26 -9.21
CA LEU A 265 14.58 -4.67 -7.94
C LEU A 265 13.13 -4.17 -7.99
N THR A 266 12.66 -3.75 -9.17
CA THR A 266 11.41 -2.99 -9.32
C THR A 266 10.32 -3.78 -10.04
N VAL A 267 10.60 -5.01 -10.46
CA VAL A 267 9.71 -5.80 -11.32
C VAL A 267 8.33 -6.04 -10.72
N SER A 268 8.22 -6.24 -9.40
CA SER A 268 6.91 -6.43 -8.75
C SER A 268 6.01 -5.22 -8.96
N GLU A 269 6.54 -4.03 -8.71
CA GLU A 269 5.84 -2.75 -8.89
C GLU A 269 5.55 -2.48 -10.36
N ASN A 270 6.50 -2.75 -11.25
CA ASN A 270 6.32 -2.52 -12.69
C ASN A 270 5.23 -3.44 -13.28
N ILE A 271 5.15 -4.70 -12.82
CA ILE A 271 4.05 -5.62 -13.16
C ILE A 271 2.72 -5.05 -12.65
N ALA A 272 2.69 -4.62 -11.38
CA ALA A 272 1.49 -4.08 -10.75
C ALA A 272 0.97 -2.81 -11.43
N ASP A 273 1.85 -1.87 -11.77
CA ASP A 273 1.51 -0.65 -12.50
C ASP A 273 1.01 -0.94 -13.92
N ASN A 274 1.67 -1.85 -14.64
CA ASN A 274 1.26 -2.21 -16.01
C ASN A 274 -0.11 -2.91 -16.01
N GLY A 275 -0.26 -3.92 -15.16
CA GLY A 275 -1.51 -4.67 -15.00
C GLY A 275 -2.66 -3.77 -14.56
N GLY A 276 -2.39 -2.95 -13.54
CA GLY A 276 -3.33 -2.00 -12.94
C GLY A 276 -3.81 -0.93 -13.92
N LEU A 277 -2.88 -0.29 -14.63
CA LEU A 277 -3.21 0.69 -15.68
C LEU A 277 -4.08 0.07 -16.77
N ALA A 278 -3.73 -1.12 -17.25
CA ALA A 278 -4.50 -1.80 -18.28
C ALA A 278 -5.91 -2.18 -17.81
N ALA A 279 -6.08 -2.63 -16.55
CA ALA A 279 -7.38 -3.02 -16.03
C ALA A 279 -8.28 -1.81 -15.77
N ALA A 280 -7.72 -0.74 -15.20
CA ALA A 280 -8.45 0.50 -14.98
C ALA A 280 -8.82 1.22 -16.29
N LEU A 281 -7.97 1.11 -17.34
CA LEU A 281 -8.31 1.60 -18.67
C LEU A 281 -9.46 0.80 -19.30
N LYS A 282 -9.48 -0.52 -19.08
CA LYS A 282 -10.61 -1.38 -19.49
C LYS A 282 -11.89 -1.00 -18.74
N ALA A 283 -11.80 -0.68 -17.45
CA ALA A 283 -12.92 -0.17 -16.65
C ALA A 283 -13.46 1.14 -17.23
N THR A 284 -12.56 2.07 -17.51
CA THR A 284 -12.90 3.37 -18.14
C THR A 284 -13.60 3.16 -19.47
N SER A 285 -13.12 2.22 -20.29
CA SER A 285 -13.70 1.90 -21.60
C SER A 285 -15.10 1.28 -21.52
N ALA A 286 -15.50 0.75 -20.37
CA ALA A 286 -16.82 0.17 -20.13
C ALA A 286 -17.86 1.19 -19.64
N LEU A 287 -17.45 2.43 -19.36
CA LEU A 287 -18.35 3.54 -19.01
C LEU A 287 -19.21 3.94 -20.22
N ASP A 288 -20.41 4.47 -19.95
CA ASP A 288 -21.32 4.96 -21.00
C ASP A 288 -20.72 6.09 -21.84
N GLN A 289 -19.93 6.97 -21.20
CA GLN A 289 -19.25 8.10 -21.83
C GLN A 289 -17.79 8.17 -21.35
N PRO A 290 -16.88 7.38 -21.94
CA PRO A 290 -15.49 7.34 -21.51
C PRO A 290 -14.76 8.63 -21.88
N ASP A 291 -14.11 9.26 -20.89
CA ASP A 291 -13.18 10.38 -21.07
C ASP A 291 -11.74 9.92 -20.80
N TYR A 292 -11.07 9.48 -21.87
CA TYR A 292 -9.70 8.99 -21.80
C TYR A 292 -8.69 10.09 -21.44
N GLU A 293 -8.97 11.35 -21.77
CA GLU A 293 -8.09 12.46 -21.39
C GLU A 293 -8.13 12.66 -19.88
N ALA A 294 -9.34 12.72 -19.29
CA ALA A 294 -9.49 12.80 -17.85
C ALA A 294 -8.83 11.63 -17.11
N PHE A 295 -8.93 10.41 -17.67
CA PHE A 295 -8.26 9.22 -17.14
C PHE A 295 -6.73 9.38 -17.10
N PHE A 296 -6.08 9.65 -18.25
CA PHE A 296 -4.62 9.71 -18.32
C PHE A 296 -4.03 10.95 -17.63
N VAL A 297 -4.72 12.09 -17.66
CA VAL A 297 -4.32 13.28 -16.90
C VAL A 297 -4.39 12.99 -15.41
N LYS A 298 -5.45 12.32 -14.95
CA LYS A 298 -5.56 11.96 -13.53
C LYS A 298 -4.49 10.97 -13.10
N TRP A 299 -4.23 9.94 -13.92
CA TRP A 299 -3.10 9.04 -13.72
C TRP A 299 -1.84 9.88 -13.52
N ALA A 300 -1.48 10.76 -14.47
CA ALA A 300 -0.24 11.54 -14.38
C ALA A 300 -0.17 12.41 -13.12
N HIS A 301 -1.31 12.96 -12.68
CA HIS A 301 -1.37 13.79 -11.49
C HIS A 301 -1.12 13.03 -10.19
N ILE A 302 -1.59 11.79 -10.04
CA ILE A 302 -1.37 11.03 -8.79
C ILE A 302 0.10 10.66 -8.59
N TRP A 303 0.90 10.66 -9.66
CA TRP A 303 2.34 10.40 -9.64
C TRP A 303 3.20 11.67 -9.57
N HIS A 304 2.59 12.84 -9.42
CA HIS A 304 3.32 14.09 -9.32
C HIS A 304 4.17 14.11 -8.03
N ASN A 305 5.47 13.87 -8.16
CA ASN A 305 6.41 13.87 -7.05
C ASN A 305 7.75 14.52 -7.45
N LEU A 306 8.34 15.30 -6.55
CA LEU A 306 9.65 15.93 -6.73
C LEU A 306 10.59 15.52 -5.59
N LEU A 307 11.59 14.70 -5.94
CA LEU A 307 12.53 14.12 -4.97
C LEU A 307 13.86 14.90 -4.91
N ARG A 308 14.51 14.87 -3.73
CA ARG A 308 15.85 15.46 -3.55
C ARG A 308 16.95 14.48 -3.99
N MET A 309 17.89 14.98 -4.78
CA MET A 309 18.91 14.19 -5.50
C MET A 309 19.90 13.35 -4.68
N LYS A 310 20.06 13.55 -3.36
CA LYS A 310 20.97 12.70 -2.55
C LYS A 310 20.39 11.31 -2.26
N TRP A 311 19.11 11.13 -2.52
CA TRP A 311 18.30 10.02 -2.03
C TRP A 311 17.84 8.90 -2.99
N PRO A 312 18.22 8.86 -4.28
CA PRO A 312 17.58 7.89 -5.16
C PRO A 312 17.96 6.44 -4.90
N ALA A 313 19.21 6.14 -4.53
CA ALA A 313 19.66 4.75 -4.34
C ALA A 313 18.97 4.00 -3.17
N TYR A 314 18.36 4.69 -2.22
CA TYR A 314 17.65 4.09 -1.07
C TYR A 314 16.14 4.08 -1.22
N PHE A 315 15.58 4.99 -2.02
CA PHE A 315 14.13 5.16 -2.13
C PHE A 315 13.44 4.17 -3.08
N PHE A 316 14.19 3.67 -4.07
CA PHE A 316 13.71 2.65 -5.03
C PHE A 316 13.37 1.28 -4.42
N LYS A 317 13.49 1.10 -3.09
CA LYS A 317 13.21 -0.17 -2.40
C LYS A 317 11.89 -0.19 -1.62
N TRP A 318 11.25 0.95 -1.38
CA TRP A 318 10.13 1.03 -0.39
C TRP A 318 8.96 1.93 -0.77
N MET A 319 8.95 2.55 -1.94
CA MET A 319 7.81 3.35 -2.39
C MET A 319 7.64 3.23 -3.90
N PHE A 320 6.41 2.91 -4.31
CA PHE A 320 5.81 3.06 -5.63
C PHE A 320 6.71 3.78 -6.63
N MET A 321 7.15 3.06 -7.65
CA MET A 321 8.05 3.63 -8.64
C MET A 321 7.28 4.57 -9.58
N PRO A 322 7.64 5.86 -9.68
CA PRO A 322 6.99 6.77 -10.62
C PRO A 322 7.53 6.52 -12.04
N LEU A 323 6.68 5.98 -12.91
CA LEU A 323 6.80 6.08 -14.36
C LEU A 323 6.43 7.51 -14.81
N ALA A 324 7.32 8.46 -14.55
CA ALA A 324 7.29 9.77 -15.19
C ALA A 324 8.68 10.08 -15.73
N MET A 325 9.04 9.42 -16.83
CA MET A 325 10.10 9.88 -17.73
C MET A 325 9.48 10.24 -19.07
N CYS A 326 9.16 11.53 -19.24
CA CYS A 326 9.30 12.27 -20.49
C CYS A 326 8.78 13.71 -20.29
N GLY A 327 9.63 14.71 -20.60
CA GLY A 327 9.26 16.13 -20.69
C GLY A 327 9.99 17.04 -19.73
#